data_AF-A0A0N1JTS0-F1
#
_entry.id   AF-A0A0N1JTS0-F1
#
_cell.length_a   1.000
_cell.length_b   1.000
_cell.length_c   1.000
_cell.angle_alpha   90.00
_cell.angle_beta   90.00
_cell.angle_gamma   90.00
#
_symmetry.space_group_name_H-M   'P 1'
#
loop_
_entity.id
_entity.type
_entity.pdbx_description
1 polymer ?
#
loop_
_entity_poly.entity_id
_entity_poly.type
_entity_poly.pdbx_seq_one_letter_code
_entity_poly.pdbx_strand_id
1 'polypeptide(L)' 'MESLYILIPLSVVLVFLIGLIFWWCMRSGQFDDLEGPAHRILQDDDSVAAAAQQIEAGKQKTTD' A
#
# COMPACT_ATOMS: atom_id res chain seq x y z
N MET A 1 33.71 -23.24 -18.49
CA MET A 1 34.21 -21.85 -18.44
C MET A 1 33.35 -20.87 -19.24
N GLU A 2 32.57 -21.31 -20.24
CA GLU A 2 31.75 -20.40 -21.06
C GLU A 2 30.60 -19.71 -20.31
N SER A 3 29.97 -20.38 -19.35
CA SER A 3 28.83 -19.83 -18.59
C SER A 3 29.20 -18.58 -17.79
N LEU A 4 30.45 -18.47 -17.31
CA LEU A 4 30.93 -17.31 -16.56
C LEU A 4 30.86 -16.02 -17.40
N TYR A 5 31.06 -16.10 -18.71
CA TYR A 5 30.99 -14.94 -19.59
C TYR A 5 29.58 -14.36 -19.71
N ILE A 6 28.54 -15.16 -19.48
CA ILE A 6 27.15 -14.70 -19.46
C ILE A 6 26.75 -14.32 -18.03
N LEU A 7 27.19 -15.10 -17.04
CA LEU A 7 26.77 -14.93 -15.65
C LEU A 7 27.32 -13.66 -15.00
N ILE A 8 28.55 -13.25 -15.33
CA ILE A 8 29.17 -12.02 -14.82
C ILE A 8 28.42 -10.76 -15.30
N PRO A 9 28.21 -10.52 -16.61
CA PRO A 9 27.47 -9.33 -17.04
C PRO A 9 26.01 -9.37 -16.58
N LEU A 10 25.37 -10.55 -16.55
CA LEU A 10 24.01 -10.70 -16.03
C LEU A 10 23.91 -10.28 -14.56
N SER A 11 24.87 -10.69 -13.72
CA SER A 11 24.87 -10.33 -12.31
C SER A 11 25.12 -8.83 -12.09
N VAL A 12 26.01 -8.21 -12.88
CA VAL A 12 26.23 -6.76 -12.84
C VAL A 12 24.95 -6.02 -13.19
N VAL A 13 24.27 -6.39 -14.28
CA VAL A 13 22.99 -5.79 -14.67
C VAL A 13 21.95 -5.96 -13.56
N LEU A 14 21.85 -7.14 -12.96
CA LEU A 14 20.91 -7.42 -11.87
C LEU A 14 21.17 -6.52 -10.66
N VAL A 15 22.43 -6.36 -10.25
CA VAL A 15 22.82 -5.49 -9.13
C VAL A 15 22.44 -4.04 -9.42
N PHE A 16 22.70 -3.54 -10.63
CA PHE A 16 22.28 -2.19 -11.02
C PHE A 16 20.76 -2.03 -11.00
N LEU A 17 20.01 -3.01 -11.52
CA LEU A 17 18.55 -3.02 -11.53
C LEU A 17 17.99 -2.92 -10.10
N ILE A 18 18.47 -3.78 -9.20
CA ILE A 18 18.08 -3.78 -7.79
C ILE A 18 18.43 -2.43 -7.15
N GLY A 19 19.64 -1.92 -7.39
CA GLY A 19 20.09 -0.62 -6.87
C GLY A 19 19.20 0.54 -7.32
N LEU A 20 18.80 0.58 -8.60
CA LEU A 20 17.92 1.61 -9.14
C LEU A 20 16.51 1.53 -8.55
N ILE A 21 15.95 0.32 -8.47
CA ILE A 21 14.62 0.11 -7.85
C ILE A 21 14.66 0.51 -6.38
N PHE A 22 15.69 0.10 -5.65
CA PHE A 22 15.87 0.45 -4.25
C PHE A 22 16.01 1.97 -4.05
N TRP A 23 16.83 2.62 -4.88
CA TRP A 23 16.96 4.09 -4.88
C TRP A 23 15.63 4.79 -5.15
N TRP A 24 14.86 4.28 -6.11
CA TRP A 24 13.55 4.81 -6.43
C TRP A 24 12.57 4.65 -5.25
N CYS A 25 12.54 3.49 -4.60
CA CYS A 25 11.73 3.24 -3.40
C CYS A 25 12.09 4.19 -2.25
N MET A 26 13.38 4.42 -1.99
CA MET A 26 13.83 5.38 -0.98
C MET A 26 13.33 6.80 -1.28
N ARG A 27 13.41 7.25 -2.55
CA ARG A 27 12.94 8.58 -2.94
C ARG A 27 11.41 8.70 -3.00
N SER A 28 10.71 7.60 -3.25
CA SER A 28 9.25 7.59 -3.38
C SER A 28 8.51 7.68 -2.04
N GLY A 29 9.22 7.71 -0.91
CA GLY A 29 8.59 7.91 0.41
C GLY A 29 7.65 6.77 0.84
N GLN A 30 7.72 5.59 0.22
CA GLN A 30 6.85 4.45 0.58
C GLN A 30 7.04 3.96 2.02
N PHE A 31 8.12 4.35 2.69
CA PHE A 31 8.39 4.05 4.09
C PHE A 31 7.89 5.13 5.06
N ASP A 32 7.31 6.23 4.57
CA ASP A 32 6.81 7.31 5.43
C ASP A 32 5.37 7.06 5.91
N ASP A 33 4.61 6.20 5.21
CA ASP A 33 3.22 5.85 5.55
C ASP A 33 3.10 4.41 6.11
N LEU A 34 3.91 4.10 7.12
CA LEU A 34 3.71 2.89 7.94
C LEU A 34 2.67 3.10 9.06
N GLU A 35 2.30 4.35 9.35
CA GLU A 35 1.37 4.70 10.44
C GLU A 35 -0.10 4.76 9.97
N GLY A 36 -0.37 5.04 8.69
CA GLY A 36 -1.73 5.14 8.14
C GLY A 36 -2.59 3.87 8.26
N PRO A 37 -2.05 2.65 8.06
CA PRO A 37 -2.81 1.42 8.26
C PRO A 37 -3.19 1.17 9.73
N ALA A 38 -2.31 1.50 10.68
CA ALA A 38 -2.55 1.29 12.10
C ALA A 38 -3.64 2.24 12.63
N HIS A 39 -3.68 3.48 12.14
CA HIS A 39 -4.68 4.46 12.56
C HIS A 39 -6.10 4.11 12.06
N ARG A 40 -6.22 3.52 10.85
CA ARG A 40 -7.51 3.05 10.32
C ARG A 40 -8.11 1.90 11.13
N ILE A 41 -7.29 0.97 11.63
CA ILE A 41 -7.77 -0.16 12.45
C ILE A 41 -8.39 0.32 13.77
N LEU A 42 -7.86 1.40 14.35
CA LEU A 42 -8.36 1.94 15.62
C LEU A 42 -9.58 2.87 15.45
N GLN A 43 -9.75 3.47 14.26
CA GLN A 43 -10.84 4.41 13.95
C GLN A 43 -12.04 3.78 13.23
N ASP A 44 -11.95 2.52 12.81
CA ASP A 44 -13.02 1.84 12.04
C ASP A 44 -14.29 1.60 12.87
N ASP A 45 -14.18 1.46 14.20
CA ASP A 45 -15.30 1.13 15.09
C ASP A 45 -16.39 2.22 15.16
N ASP A 46 -16.04 3.50 14.94
CA ASP A 46 -16.99 4.62 15.03
C ASP A 46 -17.78 4.86 13.74
N SER A 47 -17.26 4.38 12.60
CA SER A 47 -17.84 4.64 11.27
C SER A 47 -19.07 3.77 10.97
N VAL A 48 -19.10 2.55 11.51
CA VAL A 48 -20.19 1.58 11.31
C VAL A 48 -21.49 2.07 11.95
N ALA A 49 -21.39 2.72 13.11
CA ALA A 49 -22.55 3.25 13.83
C ALA A 49 -23.22 4.41 13.09
N ALA A 50 -22.44 5.32 12.51
CA ALA A 50 -22.96 6.46 11.76
C ALA A 50 -23.63 6.03 10.44
N ALA A 51 -23.06 5.03 9.74
CA ALA A 51 -23.64 4.49 8.52
C ALA A 51 -24.98 3.76 8.78
N ALA A 52 -25.09 3.01 9.88
CA ALA A 52 -26.34 2.33 10.27
C ALA A 52 -27.47 3.33 10.59
N GLN A 53 -27.15 4.45 11.25
CA GLN A 53 -28.13 5.49 11.59
C GLN A 53 -28.70 6.21 10.36
N GLN A 54 -27.90 6.40 9.31
CA GLN A 54 -28.37 7.03 8.07
C GLN A 54 -29.32 6.13 7.26
N ILE A 55 -29.09 4.82 7.28
CA ILE A 55 -29.96 3.83 6.61
C ILE A 55 -31.33 3.75 7.30
N GLU A 56 -31.35 3.76 8.64
CA GLU A 56 -32.58 3.76 9.45
C GLU A 56 -33.39 5.06 9.26
N ALA A 57 -32.73 6.22 9.29
CA ALA A 57 -33.38 7.53 9.11
C ALA A 57 -33.96 7.73 7.68
N GLY A 58 -33.30 7.18 6.66
CA GLY A 58 -33.81 7.21 5.28
C GLY A 58 -35.06 6.34 5.07
N LYS A 59 -35.17 5.23 5.83
CA LYS A 59 -36.31 4.31 5.75
C LYS A 59 -37.61 4.91 6.31
N GLN A 60 -37.50 5.71 7.37
CA GLN A 60 -38.66 6.40 7.95
C GLN A 60 -39.23 7.47 7.03
N LYS A 61 -38.39 8.19 6.28
CA LYS A 61 -38.84 9.31 5.43
C LYS A 61 -39.57 8.91 4.15
N THR A 62 -39.61 7.61 3.83
CA THR A 62 -40.24 7.09 2.60
C THR A 62 -41.57 6.38 2.89
N THR A 63 -41.99 6.31 4.17
CA THR A 63 -43.21 5.60 4.59
C THR A 63 -44.35 6.55 5.02
N ASP A 64 -44.13 7.87 5.02
CA ASP A 64 -45.16 8.92 5.11
C ASP A 64 -45.43 9.53 3.72
#